data_AF-A0A932ZLS2-F1
#
_entry.id   AF-A0A932ZLS2-F1
#
_cell.length_a   1.000
_cell.length_b   1.000
_cell.length_c   1.000
_cell.angle_alpha   90.00
_cell.angle_beta   90.00
_cell.angle_gamma   90.00
#
_symmetry.space_group_name_H-M   'P 1'
#
loop_
_entity.id
_entity.type
_entity.pdbx_description
1 polymer ?
#
loop_
_entity_poly.entity_id
_entity_poly.type
_entity_poly.pdbx_seq_one_letter_code
_entity_poly.pdbx_strand_id
1 'polypeptide(L)'
;MPHQVIILGSGCAGCTAAIYAARADLKPLMIEGIQPGGQLAITTDVENYPGFPKGIQGPELTELMKQQAIRFGTEVNQGDITKVDCNKRPFKVWLNSDVYETQTLIIATGASAQWLGLE
;
A
#
# COMPACT_ATOMS: atom_id res chain seq x y z
N MET A 1 16.26 14.42 -1.94
CA MET A 1 16.03 14.11 -3.38
C MET A 1 14.67 13.45 -3.49
N PRO A 2 13.91 13.65 -4.58
CA PRO A 2 12.60 13.03 -4.73
C PRO A 2 12.70 11.50 -4.76
N HIS A 3 11.73 10.81 -4.18
CA HIS A 3 11.58 9.36 -4.29
C HIS A 3 11.35 8.98 -5.76
N GLN A 4 11.89 7.86 -6.22
CA GLN A 4 11.59 7.39 -7.58
C GLN A 4 10.13 6.96 -7.71
N VAL A 5 9.61 6.28 -6.68
CA VAL A 5 8.23 5.80 -6.62
C VAL A 5 7.67 5.97 -5.21
N ILE A 6 6.50 6.58 -5.09
CA ILE A 6 5.65 6.51 -3.90
C ILE A 6 4.40 5.69 -4.24
N ILE A 7 4.02 4.79 -3.34
CA ILE A 7 2.86 3.91 -3.46
C ILE A 7 1.86 4.25 -2.36
N LEU A 8 0.63 4.59 -2.74
CA LEU A 8 -0.43 4.96 -1.81
C LEU A 8 -1.33 3.76 -1.54
N GLY A 9 -1.21 3.15 -0.36
CA GLY A 9 -1.99 1.99 0.07
C GLY A 9 -1.15 0.74 0.29
N SER A 10 -1.50 -0.04 1.32
CA SER A 10 -0.78 -1.25 1.76
C SER A 10 -1.54 -2.56 1.55
N GLY A 11 -2.66 -2.55 0.82
CA GLY A 11 -3.33 -3.79 0.41
C GLY A 11 -2.49 -4.61 -0.57
N CYS A 12 -3.04 -5.73 -1.07
CA CYS A 12 -2.34 -6.62 -2.00
C CYS A 12 -1.77 -5.89 -3.23
N ALA A 13 -2.51 -4.93 -3.78
CA ALA A 13 -2.07 -4.12 -4.92
C ALA A 13 -0.82 -3.29 -4.60
N GLY A 14 -0.83 -2.59 -3.46
CA GLY A 14 0.29 -1.77 -3.00
C GLY A 14 1.52 -2.60 -2.69
N CYS A 15 1.35 -3.69 -1.92
CA CYS A 15 2.44 -4.60 -1.60
C CYS A 15 3.06 -5.23 -2.85
N THR A 16 2.24 -5.64 -3.82
CA THR A 16 2.74 -6.21 -5.09
C THR A 16 3.53 -5.16 -5.88
N ALA A 17 3.00 -3.94 -6.02
CA ALA A 17 3.72 -2.85 -6.67
C ALA A 17 5.07 -2.56 -5.99
N ALA A 18 5.09 -2.58 -4.65
CA ALA A 18 6.28 -2.36 -3.85
C ALA A 18 7.34 -3.44 -4.07
N ILE A 19 6.94 -4.73 -4.04
CA ILE A 19 7.83 -5.86 -4.33
C ILE A 19 8.52 -5.68 -5.70
N TYR A 20 7.77 -5.34 -6.73
CA TYR A 20 8.33 -5.17 -8.08
C TYR A 20 9.21 -3.93 -8.21
N ALA A 21 8.79 -2.79 -7.65
CA ALA A 21 9.58 -1.57 -7.68
C ALA A 21 10.90 -1.71 -6.88
N ALA A 22 10.86 -2.37 -5.72
CA ALA A 22 12.03 -2.62 -4.90
C ALA A 22 13.02 -3.57 -5.61
N ARG A 23 12.53 -4.63 -6.27
CA ARG A 23 13.35 -5.53 -7.09
C ARG A 23 13.99 -4.85 -8.31
N ALA A 24 13.41 -3.75 -8.78
CA ALA A 24 13.97 -2.90 -9.82
C ALA A 24 14.94 -1.82 -9.28
N ASP A 25 15.35 -1.91 -8.01
CA ASP A 25 16.24 -0.97 -7.33
C ASP A 25 15.71 0.48 -7.29
N LEU A 26 14.38 0.66 -7.30
CA LEU A 26 13.74 1.98 -7.25
C LEU A 26 13.54 2.52 -5.82
N LYS A 27 13.86 1.71 -4.79
CA LYS A 27 13.74 2.08 -3.36
C LYS A 27 12.36 2.71 -3.05
N PRO A 28 11.25 1.98 -3.28
CA PRO A 28 9.91 2.55 -3.17
C PRO A 28 9.56 2.88 -1.72
N LEU A 29 8.80 3.97 -1.56
CA LEU A 29 8.13 4.31 -0.31
C LEU A 29 6.66 3.94 -0.42
N MET A 30 6.18 3.01 0.41
CA MET A 30 4.78 2.60 0.50
C MET A 30 4.13 3.22 1.73
N ILE A 31 2.98 3.87 1.55
CA ILE A 31 2.22 4.50 2.63
C ILE A 31 1.04 3.61 3.00
N GLU A 32 0.92 3.22 4.26
CA GLU A 32 -0.06 2.21 4.65
C GLU A 32 -1.51 2.69 4.58
N GLY A 33 -1.76 3.98 4.83
CA GLY A 33 -3.10 4.55 4.94
C GLY A 33 -3.77 4.22 6.28
N ILE A 34 -5.05 4.60 6.39
CA ILE A 34 -5.86 4.44 7.62
C ILE A 34 -6.15 2.97 7.95
N GLN A 35 -6.20 2.10 6.94
CA GLN A 35 -6.46 0.67 7.09
C GLN A 35 -5.28 -0.15 6.53
N PRO A 36 -4.21 -0.36 7.34
CA PRO A 36 -3.09 -1.20 6.96
C PRO A 36 -3.55 -2.61 6.52
N GLY A 37 -3.00 -3.11 5.41
CA GLY A 37 -3.40 -4.39 4.81
C GLY A 37 -4.69 -4.33 3.97
N GLY A 38 -5.43 -3.22 4.00
CA GLY A 38 -6.64 -3.02 3.20
C GLY A 38 -7.81 -3.93 3.64
N GLN A 39 -8.74 -4.20 2.72
CA GLN A 39 -9.97 -4.94 3.04
C GLN A 39 -9.73 -6.40 3.48
N LEU A 40 -8.62 -7.03 3.07
CA LEU A 40 -8.32 -8.38 3.53
C LEU A 40 -7.94 -8.43 5.02
N ALA A 41 -7.43 -7.33 5.59
CA ALA A 41 -7.12 -7.29 7.02
C ALA A 41 -8.37 -7.35 7.93
N ILE A 42 -9.59 -7.22 7.36
CA ILE A 42 -10.85 -7.30 8.12
C ILE A 42 -11.67 -8.56 7.81
N THR A 43 -11.19 -9.46 6.96
CA THR A 43 -11.82 -10.77 6.72
C THR A 43 -11.13 -11.86 7.54
N THR A 44 -11.85 -12.93 7.87
CA THR A 44 -11.25 -14.11 8.52
C THR A 44 -10.56 -14.98 7.48
N ASP A 45 -11.32 -15.61 6.59
CA ASP A 45 -10.82 -16.70 5.74
C ASP A 45 -10.73 -16.26 4.27
N VAL A 46 -9.60 -16.58 3.65
CA VAL A 46 -9.32 -16.36 2.22
C VAL A 46 -9.01 -17.70 1.58
N GLU A 47 -9.98 -18.25 0.85
CA GLU A 47 -9.92 -19.59 0.24
C GLU A 47 -9.50 -19.57 -1.24
N ASN A 48 -9.42 -18.37 -1.83
CA ASN A 48 -9.32 -18.18 -3.27
C ASN A 48 -8.08 -17.37 -3.71
N TYR A 49 -7.15 -17.09 -2.81
CA TYR A 49 -5.87 -16.49 -3.17
C TYR A 49 -4.88 -17.60 -3.58
N PRO A 50 -4.37 -17.60 -4.83
CA PRO A 50 -3.54 -18.69 -5.33
C PRO A 50 -2.23 -18.79 -4.54
N GLY A 51 -1.83 -20.03 -4.24
CA GLY A 51 -0.65 -20.35 -3.40
C GLY A 51 -0.99 -20.87 -2.00
N PHE A 52 -2.25 -20.74 -1.57
CA PHE A 52 -2.73 -21.22 -0.26
C PHE A 52 -3.82 -22.29 -0.44
N PRO A 53 -3.47 -23.55 -0.74
CA PRO A 53 -4.44 -24.61 -1.05
C PRO A 53 -5.34 -25.03 0.12
N LYS A 54 -5.06 -24.56 1.34
CA LYS A 54 -5.87 -24.78 2.55
C LYS A 54 -6.50 -23.48 3.07
N GLY A 55 -6.53 -22.45 2.22
CA GLY A 55 -6.84 -21.09 2.64
C GLY A 55 -5.75 -20.45 3.49
N ILE A 56 -5.96 -19.18 3.83
CA ILE A 56 -5.13 -18.38 4.74
C ILE A 56 -6.00 -17.32 5.41
N GLN A 57 -5.59 -16.84 6.59
CA GLN A 57 -6.27 -15.71 7.20
C GLN A 57 -5.99 -14.40 6.47
N GLY A 58 -7.00 -13.55 6.33
CA GLY A 58 -6.88 -12.26 5.67
C GLY A 58 -5.75 -11.36 6.22
N PRO A 59 -5.70 -11.12 7.56
CA PRO A 59 -4.59 -10.41 8.20
C PRO A 59 -3.22 -11.03 7.92
N GLU A 60 -3.13 -12.37 8.00
CA GLU A 60 -1.87 -13.11 7.79
C GLU A 60 -1.36 -12.93 6.35
N LEU A 61 -2.24 -13.07 5.35
CA LEU A 61 -1.89 -12.85 3.95
C LEU A 61 -1.30 -11.45 3.72
N THR A 62 -1.97 -10.42 4.25
CA THR A 62 -1.52 -9.03 4.04
C THR A 62 -0.20 -8.73 4.74
N GLU A 63 0.01 -9.28 5.93
CA GLU A 63 1.27 -9.15 6.67
C GLU A 63 2.42 -9.85 5.94
N LEU A 64 2.21 -11.07 5.43
CA LEU A 64 3.21 -11.78 4.62
C LEU A 64 3.60 -11.00 3.35
N MET A 65 2.63 -10.39 2.67
CA MET A 65 2.90 -9.56 1.49
C MET A 65 3.72 -8.31 1.86
N LYS A 66 3.41 -7.64 2.98
CA LYS A 66 4.18 -6.49 3.47
C LYS A 66 5.61 -6.89 3.84
N GLN A 67 5.80 -8.00 4.56
CA GLN A 67 7.13 -8.52 4.91
C GLN A 67 7.95 -8.84 3.66
N GLN A 68 7.32 -9.39 2.62
CA GLN A 68 7.99 -9.63 1.34
C GLN A 68 8.43 -8.33 0.67
N ALA A 69 7.61 -7.27 0.70
CA ALA A 69 7.98 -5.95 0.18
C ALA A 69 9.18 -5.35 0.94
N ILE A 70 9.15 -5.40 2.27
CA ILE A 70 10.25 -4.92 3.14
C ILE A 70 11.54 -5.70 2.88
N ARG A 71 11.46 -7.02 2.72
CA ARG A 71 12.61 -7.88 2.40
C ARG A 71 13.35 -7.44 1.14
N PHE A 72 12.65 -6.89 0.14
CA PHE A 72 13.28 -6.38 -1.09
C PHE A 72 13.75 -4.93 -1.00
N GLY A 73 13.57 -4.26 0.14
CA GLY A 73 14.02 -2.88 0.37
C GLY A 73 12.96 -1.80 0.20
N THR A 74 11.67 -2.16 0.30
CA THR A 74 10.58 -1.18 0.41
C THR A 74 10.63 -0.49 1.77
N GLU A 75 10.58 0.84 1.78
CA GLU A 75 10.30 1.61 3.00
C GLU A 75 8.79 1.69 3.20
N VAL A 76 8.32 1.47 4.43
CA VAL A 76 6.89 1.47 4.76
C VAL A 76 6.63 2.52 5.83
N ASN A 77 5.80 3.51 5.52
CA ASN A 77 5.40 4.54 6.46
C ASN A 77 3.92 4.45 6.79
N GLN A 78 3.62 4.63 8.08
CA GLN A 78 2.26 4.83 8.57
C GLN A 78 1.85 6.28 8.42
N GLY A 79 0.61 6.49 8.05
CA GLY A 79 0.01 7.81 8.01
C GLY A 79 -1.04 7.93 6.93
N ASP A 80 -1.68 9.10 6.94
CA ASP A 80 -2.75 9.43 6.02
C ASP A 80 -2.29 10.45 4.99
N ILE A 81 -2.74 10.25 3.76
CA ILE A 81 -2.40 11.08 2.61
C ILE A 81 -3.55 12.02 2.38
N THR A 82 -3.37 13.27 2.80
CA THR A 82 -4.44 14.27 2.77
C THR A 82 -4.53 14.99 1.42
N LYS A 83 -3.44 15.01 0.66
CA LYS A 83 -3.35 15.73 -0.62
C LYS A 83 -2.27 15.16 -1.53
N VAL A 84 -2.52 15.22 -2.83
CA VAL A 84 -1.53 15.04 -3.89
C VAL A 84 -1.62 16.18 -4.91
N ASP A 85 -0.49 16.61 -5.45
CA ASP A 85 -0.42 17.55 -6.57
C ASP A 85 0.29 16.89 -7.75
N CYS A 86 -0.50 16.58 -8.78
CA CYS A 86 -0.05 15.91 -10.00
C CYS A 86 0.09 16.87 -11.19
N ASN A 87 -0.05 18.19 -10.99
CA ASN A 87 -0.02 19.16 -12.09
C ASN A 87 1.42 19.44 -12.58
N LYS A 88 2.43 19.16 -11.76
CA LYS A 88 3.84 19.39 -12.05
C LYS A 88 4.68 18.21 -11.55
N ARG A 89 5.87 18.05 -12.13
CA ARG A 89 6.84 17.02 -11.73
C ARG A 89 8.05 17.64 -11.01
N PRO A 90 8.63 16.97 -9.98
CA PRO A 90 8.12 15.76 -9.34
C PRO A 90 6.76 16.02 -8.66
N PHE A 91 5.93 14.99 -8.57
CA PHE A 91 4.63 15.06 -7.90
C PHE A 91 4.84 15.30 -6.40
N LYS A 92 3.91 16.03 -5.78
CA LYS A 92 3.95 16.29 -4.33
C LYS A 92 2.88 15.49 -3.61
N VAL A 93 3.24 14.93 -2.48
CA VAL A 93 2.40 14.06 -1.65
C VAL A 93 2.48 14.57 -0.22
N TRP A 94 1.34 14.91 0.38
CA TRP A 94 1.27 15.38 1.76
C TRP A 94 0.92 14.20 2.65
N LEU A 95 1.86 13.83 3.52
CA LEU A 95 1.73 12.76 4.50
C LEU A 95 1.83 13.37 5.90
N ASN A 96 0.75 13.34 6.66
CA ASN A 96 0.66 14.02 7.96
C ASN A 96 1.01 15.52 7.83
N SER A 97 2.13 15.96 8.44
CA SER A 97 2.64 17.34 8.37
C SER A 97 3.79 17.51 7.36
N ASP A 98 4.24 16.43 6.73
CA ASP A 98 5.39 16.42 5.83
C ASP A 98 4.96 16.42 4.36
N VAL A 99 5.85 16.93 3.50
CA VAL A 99 5.66 16.93 2.05
C VAL A 99 6.76 16.08 1.42
N TYR A 100 6.34 15.02 0.76
CA TYR A 100 7.20 14.14 -0.02
C TYR A 100 7.10 14.50 -1.50
N GLU A 101 8.21 14.33 -2.22
CA GLU A 101 8.27 14.51 -3.67
C GLU A 101 8.58 13.18 -4.35
N THR A 102 7.95 12.91 -5.50
CA THR A 102 8.22 11.69 -6.26
C THR A 102 8.16 11.85 -7.78
N GLN A 103 8.97 11.07 -8.50
CA GLN A 103 8.89 10.97 -9.96
C GLN A 103 7.66 10.18 -10.42
N THR A 104 7.23 9.18 -9.65
CA THR A 104 6.12 8.29 -10.01
C THR A 104 5.23 8.05 -8.82
N LEU A 105 3.92 8.14 -9.03
CA LEU A 105 2.93 7.84 -8.00
C LEU A 105 2.09 6.63 -8.45
N ILE A 106 2.01 5.62 -7.60
CA ILE A 106 1.11 4.47 -7.79
C ILE A 106 -0.04 4.61 -6.79
N ILE A 107 -1.27 4.74 -7.32
CA ILE A 107 -2.48 4.85 -6.50
C ILE A 107 -3.06 3.45 -6.31
N ALA A 108 -2.95 2.93 -5.09
CA ALA A 108 -3.43 1.61 -4.68
C ALA A 108 -4.31 1.71 -3.41
N THR A 109 -5.04 2.82 -3.28
CA THR A 109 -5.82 3.20 -2.08
C THR A 109 -7.04 2.30 -1.85
N GLY A 110 -7.40 1.46 -2.83
CA GLY A 110 -8.54 0.57 -2.74
C GLY A 110 -9.88 1.32 -2.75
N ALA A 111 -10.86 0.75 -2.06
CA ALA A 111 -12.19 1.31 -1.85
C ALA A 111 -12.70 0.93 -0.45
N SER A 112 -13.76 1.58 0.02
CA SER A 112 -14.43 1.26 1.28
C SER A 112 -15.84 0.72 1.02
N ALA A 113 -16.28 -0.27 1.79
CA ALA A 113 -17.64 -0.79 1.72
C ALA A 113 -18.63 0.28 2.21
N GLN A 114 -19.74 0.44 1.49
CA GLN A 114 -20.86 1.28 1.92
C GLN A 114 -21.83 0.45 2.74
N TRP A 115 -21.92 0.76 4.02
CA TRP A 115 -22.84 0.11 4.95
C TRP A 115 -24.15 0.90 5.04
N LEU A 116 -25.27 0.21 5.28
CA LEU A 116 -26.59 0.83 5.41
C LEU A 116 -26.76 1.65 6.70
N GLY A 117 -25.80 1.58 7.63
CA GLY A 117 -25.85 2.31 8.90
C GLY A 117 -26.97 1.85 9.84
N LEU A 118 -27.31 0.56 9.80
CA LEU A 118 -28.30 -0.03 10.69
C LEU A 118 -27.59 -0.53 11.96
N GLU A 119 -27.97 0.02 13.10
CA GLU A 119 -27.69 -0.52 14.45
C GLU A 119 -28.84 -1.42 14.92
#